data_AF-A0A9D5NPR6-F1
#
_entry.id   AF-A0A9D5NPR6-F1
#
_cell.length_a   1.000
_cell.length_b   1.000
_cell.length_c   1.000
_cell.angle_alpha   90.00
_cell.angle_beta   90.00
_cell.angle_gamma   90.00
#
_symmetry.space_group_name_H-M   'P 1'
#
loop_
_entity.id
_entity.type
_entity.pdbx_description
1 polymer ?
#
loop_
_entity_poly.entity_id
_entity_poly.type
_entity_poly.pdbx_seq_one_letter_code
_entity_poly.pdbx_strand_id
1 'polypeptide(L)'
;MREITIRGNVCPIHFGLKAINDFAKRTGKDFSTTITTTDAIATFESLAGITALGLNEGARQQGLKERYTEDDVWDFFDENPRLVLDVADIFRESIDALTQKLGDIDPNG
;
A
#
# COMPACT_ATOMS: atom_id res chain seq x y z
N MET A 1 -8.13 9.60 0.17
CA MET A 1 -8.41 8.26 0.71
C MET A 1 -8.93 7.42 -0.44
N ARG A 2 -8.45 6.18 -0.59
CA ARG A 2 -8.87 5.25 -1.65
C ARG A 2 -9.58 4.05 -1.00
N GLU A 3 -10.33 3.30 -1.79
CA GLU A 3 -11.16 2.18 -1.33
C GLU A 3 -11.04 1.03 -2.32
N ILE A 4 -11.10 -0.20 -1.81
CA ILE A 4 -11.27 -1.43 -2.61
C ILE A 4 -12.51 -2.18 -2.14
N THR A 5 -13.13 -2.96 -3.02
CA THR A 5 -14.31 -3.75 -2.66
C THR A 5 -13.90 -5.20 -2.42
N ILE A 6 -14.01 -5.67 -1.17
CA ILE A 6 -13.72 -7.05 -0.77
C ILE A 6 -15.03 -7.71 -0.36
N ARG A 7 -15.44 -8.79 -1.05
CA ARG A 7 -16.69 -9.53 -0.76
C ARG A 7 -17.94 -8.63 -0.67
N GLY A 8 -17.99 -7.58 -1.50
CA GLY A 8 -19.09 -6.60 -1.51
C GLY A 8 -19.01 -5.52 -0.41
N ASN A 9 -18.01 -5.57 0.47
CA ASN A 9 -17.74 -4.54 1.46
C ASN A 9 -16.70 -3.55 0.93
N VAL A 10 -16.99 -2.25 1.10
CA VAL A 10 -16.05 -1.18 0.79
C VAL A 10 -15.03 -1.09 1.92
N CYS A 11 -13.77 -1.36 1.60
CA CYS A 11 -12.66 -1.36 2.54
C CYS A 11 -11.72 -0.18 2.25
N PRO A 12 -11.48 0.71 3.24
CA PRO A 12 -10.54 1.80 3.05
C PRO A 12 -9.10 1.29 2.97
N ILE A 13 -8.34 1.83 2.02
CA ILE A 13 -6.92 1.53 1.84
C ILE A 13 -6.10 2.82 1.78
N HIS A 14 -4.97 2.84 2.49
CA HIS A 14 -4.10 4.01 2.52
C HIS A 14 -2.61 3.65 2.65
N PHE A 15 -1.82 3.98 1.63
CA PHE A 15 -0.36 3.81 1.62
C PHE A 15 0.35 5.10 2.01
N GLY A 16 0.27 5.46 3.28
CA GLY A 16 1.01 6.59 3.84
C GLY A 16 2.48 6.27 4.13
N LEU A 17 3.26 7.30 4.49
CA LEU A 17 4.68 7.17 4.89
C LEU A 17 4.94 6.02 5.85
N LYS A 18 4.06 5.83 6.84
CA LYS A 18 4.17 4.76 7.83
C LYS A 18 4.04 3.38 7.19
N ALA A 19 3.02 3.15 6.37
CA ALA A 19 2.80 1.87 5.70
C ALA A 19 3.99 1.52 4.77
N ILE A 20 4.51 2.51 4.04
CA ILE A 20 5.66 2.35 3.16
C ILE A 20 6.93 2.05 3.97
N ASN A 21 7.18 2.76 5.07
CA ASN A 21 8.32 2.52 5.96
C ASN A 21 8.26 1.15 6.65
N ASP A 22 7.08 0.74 7.12
CA ASP A 22 6.89 -0.57 7.73
C ASP A 22 7.14 -1.69 6.72
N PHE A 23 6.74 -1.48 5.46
CA PHE A 23 7.03 -2.40 4.36
C PHE A 23 8.53 -2.47 4.00
N ALA A 24 9.20 -1.32 3.89
CA ALA A 24 10.63 -1.24 3.62
C ALA A 24 11.44 -2.05 4.65
N LYS A 25 11.12 -1.88 5.94
CA LYS A 25 11.72 -2.66 7.04
C LYS A 25 11.51 -4.16 6.91
N ARG A 26 10.31 -4.61 6.53
CA ARG A 26 9.99 -6.05 6.36
C ARG A 26 10.77 -6.68 5.21
N THR A 27 11.01 -5.92 4.15
CA THR A 27 11.72 -6.40 2.95
C THR A 27 13.24 -6.20 3.02
N GLY A 28 13.76 -5.65 4.12
CA GLY A 28 15.18 -5.33 4.26
C GLY A 28 15.66 -4.24 3.28
N LYS A 29 14.74 -3.43 2.73
CA LYS A 29 15.03 -2.36 1.79
C LYS A 29 15.04 -1.01 2.51
N ASP A 30 15.84 -0.08 2.01
CA ASP A 30 15.82 1.31 2.46
C ASP A 30 14.58 2.03 1.93
N PHE A 31 14.03 2.92 2.76
CA PHE A 31 12.83 3.70 2.43
C PHE A 31 12.99 4.51 1.13
N SER A 32 14.16 5.12 0.91
CA SER A 32 14.49 5.86 -0.32
C SER A 32 14.43 4.96 -1.54
N THR A 33 14.96 3.73 -1.45
CA THR A 33 14.89 2.72 -2.50
C THR A 33 13.44 2.27 -2.74
N THR A 34 12.61 2.15 -1.71
CA THR A 34 11.20 1.74 -1.85
C THR A 34 10.35 2.78 -2.57
N ILE A 35 10.59 4.08 -2.36
CA ILE A 35 9.82 5.17 -2.99
C ILE A 35 10.33 5.56 -4.38
N THR A 36 11.62 5.32 -4.68
CA THR A 36 12.24 5.71 -5.96
C THR A 36 12.29 4.58 -6.98
N THR A 37 12.25 3.32 -6.54
CA THR A 37 12.33 2.17 -7.44
C THR A 37 10.94 1.61 -7.68
N THR A 38 10.47 1.71 -8.93
CA THR A 38 9.33 0.92 -9.43
C THR A 38 9.52 -0.59 -9.20
N ASP A 39 10.76 -1.04 -8.95
CA ASP A 39 11.12 -2.43 -8.60
C ASP A 39 10.65 -2.91 -7.22
N ALA A 40 10.22 -2.03 -6.30
CA ALA A 40 9.60 -2.48 -5.05
C ALA A 40 8.24 -3.19 -5.31
N ILE A 41 7.63 -2.92 -6.47
CA ILE A 41 6.36 -3.48 -6.95
C ILE A 41 6.58 -4.81 -7.70
N ALA A 42 7.83 -5.17 -8.02
CA ALA A 42 8.12 -6.25 -8.97
C ALA A 42 7.85 -7.68 -8.46
N THR A 43 7.52 -7.88 -7.17
CA THR A 43 7.15 -9.21 -6.67
C THR A 43 5.72 -9.22 -6.12
N PHE A 44 4.94 -10.22 -6.54
CA PHE A 44 3.54 -10.40 -6.12
C PHE A 44 3.42 -10.58 -4.59
N GLU A 45 4.41 -11.21 -3.97
CA GLU A 45 4.56 -11.36 -2.51
C GLU A 45 4.68 -10.00 -1.80
N SER A 46 5.39 -9.03 -2.40
CA SER A 46 5.47 -7.67 -1.88
C SER A 46 4.11 -6.96 -1.88
N LEU A 47 3.25 -7.27 -2.85
CA LEU A 47 1.96 -6.62 -3.02
C LEU A 47 0.97 -7.04 -1.92
N ALA A 48 0.94 -8.31 -1.54
CA ALA A 48 0.06 -8.76 -0.45
C ALA A 48 0.45 -8.10 0.88
N GLY A 49 1.75 -8.12 1.22
CA GLY A 49 2.27 -7.52 2.44
C GLY A 49 2.02 -6.01 2.54
N ILE A 50 2.23 -5.25 1.45
CA ILE A 50 1.93 -3.81 1.45
C ILE A 50 0.43 -3.55 1.54
N THR A 51 -0.41 -4.35 0.86
CA THR A 51 -1.88 -4.22 0.91
C THR A 51 -2.41 -4.37 2.32
N ALA A 52 -1.93 -5.39 3.07
CA ALA A 52 -2.32 -5.58 4.45
C ALA A 52 -1.98 -4.35 5.31
N LEU A 53 -0.78 -3.78 5.13
CA LEU A 53 -0.40 -2.53 5.81
C LEU A 53 -1.31 -1.36 5.42
N GLY A 54 -1.62 -1.23 4.13
CA GLY A 54 -2.49 -0.17 3.61
C GLY A 54 -3.93 -0.25 4.13
N LEU A 55 -4.51 -1.46 4.18
CA LEU A 55 -5.85 -1.70 4.71
C LEU A 55 -5.92 -1.42 6.21
N ASN A 56 -4.93 -1.88 6.97
CA ASN A 56 -4.85 -1.63 8.42
C ASN A 56 -4.73 -0.13 8.73
N GLU A 57 -3.91 0.59 7.97
CA GLU A 57 -3.76 2.03 8.14
C GLU A 57 -5.02 2.79 7.70
N GLY A 58 -5.66 2.38 6.60
CA GLY A 58 -6.95 2.90 6.16
C GLY A 58 -8.04 2.71 7.22
N ALA A 59 -8.17 1.50 7.74
CA ALA A 59 -9.08 1.18 8.84
C ALA A 59 -8.80 2.05 10.08
N ARG A 60 -7.52 2.15 10.49
CA ARG A 60 -7.10 2.99 11.61
C ARG A 60 -7.48 4.46 11.43
N GLN A 61 -7.30 5.02 10.23
CA GLN A 61 -7.65 6.41 9.95
C GLN A 61 -9.16 6.68 10.01
N GLN A 62 -9.99 5.67 9.73
CA GLN A 62 -11.44 5.78 9.86
C GLN A 62 -11.98 5.35 11.24
N GLY A 63 -11.10 4.98 12.18
CA GLY A 63 -11.52 4.49 13.50
C GLY A 63 -12.14 3.08 13.47
N LEU A 64 -11.93 2.34 12.39
CA LEU A 64 -12.36 0.95 12.21
C LEU A 64 -11.47 0.00 13.01
N LYS A 65 -12.06 -1.09 13.52
CA LYS A 65 -11.39 -2.07 14.40
C LYS A 65 -10.77 -3.23 13.63
N GLU A 66 -11.11 -3.35 12.37
CA GLU A 66 -10.69 -4.38 11.44
C GLU A 66 -9.17 -4.42 11.35
N ARG A 67 -8.64 -5.65 11.33
CA ARG A 67 -7.23 -5.92 11.14
C ARG A 67 -7.05 -7.02 10.11
N TYR A 68 -6.14 -6.77 9.18
CA TYR A 68 -5.88 -7.64 8.04
C TYR A 68 -4.44 -8.17 8.14
N THR A 69 -4.30 -9.47 7.96
CA THR A 69 -3.01 -10.14 7.79
C THR A 69 -2.65 -10.22 6.30
N GLU A 70 -1.44 -10.70 6.01
CA GLU A 70 -1.04 -10.97 4.63
C GLU A 70 -1.81 -12.16 4.04
N ASP A 71 -2.05 -13.20 4.85
CA ASP A 71 -2.86 -14.36 4.47
C ASP A 71 -4.30 -13.94 4.11
N ASP A 72 -4.91 -13.04 4.88
CA ASP A 72 -6.24 -12.50 4.54
C ASP A 72 -6.24 -11.83 3.16
N VAL A 73 -5.16 -11.13 2.79
CA VAL A 73 -5.04 -10.48 1.49
C VAL A 73 -4.87 -11.49 0.37
N TRP A 74 -4.09 -12.55 0.60
CA TRP A 74 -3.97 -13.65 -0.35
C TRP A 74 -5.33 -14.29 -0.64
N ASP A 75 -6.12 -14.55 0.40
CA ASP A 75 -7.50 -15.04 0.24
C ASP A 75 -8.35 -14.07 -0.60
N PHE A 76 -8.20 -12.75 -0.41
CA PHE A 76 -8.93 -11.76 -1.22
C PHE A 76 -8.50 -11.76 -2.69
N PHE A 77 -7.21 -11.92 -2.96
CA PHE A 77 -6.68 -12.02 -4.32
C PHE A 77 -7.11 -13.32 -5.01
N ASP A 78 -7.14 -14.44 -4.30
CA ASP A 78 -7.63 -15.71 -4.83
C ASP A 78 -9.13 -15.64 -5.17
N GLU A 79 -9.93 -14.98 -4.32
CA GLU A 79 -11.35 -14.76 -4.57
C GLU A 79 -11.63 -13.78 -5.72
N ASN A 80 -10.85 -12.71 -5.81
CA ASN A 80 -10.97 -11.71 -6.86
C ASN A 80 -9.58 -11.25 -7.36
N PRO A 81 -9.02 -11.93 -8.37
CA PRO A 81 -7.70 -11.60 -8.92
C PRO A 81 -7.58 -10.19 -9.50
N ARG A 82 -8.70 -9.51 -9.81
CA ARG A 82 -8.67 -8.12 -10.27
C ARG A 82 -8.18 -7.15 -9.18
N LEU A 83 -8.33 -7.49 -7.91
CA LEU A 83 -7.88 -6.66 -6.79
C LEU A 83 -6.36 -6.40 -6.83
N VAL A 84 -5.58 -7.33 -7.40
CA VAL A 84 -4.14 -7.15 -7.61
C VAL A 84 -3.86 -5.91 -8.44
N LEU A 85 -4.63 -5.70 -9.52
CA LEU A 85 -4.47 -4.54 -10.40
C LEU A 85 -4.93 -3.26 -9.72
N ASP A 86 -6.10 -3.29 -9.07
CA ASP A 86 -6.66 -2.14 -8.36
C ASP A 86 -5.71 -1.62 -7.27
N VAL A 87 -5.14 -2.55 -6.48
CA VAL A 87 -4.17 -2.23 -5.43
C VAL A 87 -2.88 -1.67 -6.04
N ALA A 88 -2.35 -2.29 -7.11
CA ALA A 88 -1.13 -1.83 -7.75
C ALA A 88 -1.27 -0.39 -8.27
N ASP A 89 -2.41 -0.06 -8.88
CA ASP A 89 -2.71 1.30 -9.33
C ASP A 89 -2.78 2.29 -8.16
N ILE A 90 -3.50 1.94 -7.08
CA ILE A 90 -3.60 2.79 -5.87
C ILE A 90 -2.22 3.00 -5.24
N PHE A 91 -1.39 1.97 -5.20
CA PHE A 91 -0.04 2.05 -4.66
C PHE A 91 0.84 2.98 -5.49
N ARG A 92 0.85 2.82 -6.81
CA ARG A 92 1.60 3.71 -7.72
C ARG A 92 1.21 5.17 -7.51
N GLU A 93 -0.08 5.48 -7.53
CA GLU A 93 -0.57 6.85 -7.29
C GLU A 93 -0.14 7.40 -5.93
N SER A 94 -0.08 6.55 -4.90
CA SER A 94 0.34 6.94 -3.56
C SER A 94 1.83 7.27 -3.51
N ILE A 95 2.67 6.52 -4.25
CA ILE A 95 4.10 6.80 -4.39
C ILE A 95 4.32 8.08 -5.20
N ASP A 96 3.63 8.27 -6.32
CA ASP A 96 3.73 9.49 -7.14
C ASP A 96 3.40 10.75 -6.31
N ALA A 97 2.28 10.70 -5.57
CA ALA A 97 1.87 11.79 -4.70
C ALA A 97 2.86 12.05 -3.54
N LEU A 98 3.53 11.00 -3.05
CA LEU A 98 4.52 11.13 -2.00
C LEU A 98 5.83 11.73 -2.52
N THR A 99 6.31 11.25 -3.66
CA THR A 99 7.51 11.75 -4.32
C THR A 99 7.35 13.22 -4.69
N GLN A 100 6.19 13.62 -5.21
CA GLN A 100 5.89 15.03 -5.47
C GLN A 100 5.95 15.87 -4.19
N LYS A 101 5.29 15.43 -3.10
CA LYS A 101 5.34 16.14 -1.82
C LYS A 101 6.75 16.25 -1.25
N LEU A 102 7.59 15.23 -1.42
CA LEU A 102 8.97 15.26 -0.96
C LEU A 102 9.84 16.18 -1.82
N GLY A 103 9.63 16.20 -3.14
CA GLY A 103 10.29 17.14 -4.06
C GLY A 103 9.91 18.60 -3.77
N ASP A 104 8.64 18.88 -3.46
CA ASP A 104 8.17 20.22 -3.07
C ASP A 104 8.77 20.70 -1.73
N ILE A 105 9.25 19.77 -0.89
CA ILE A 105 9.88 20.07 0.41
C ILE A 105 11.38 20.37 0.24
N ASP A 106 12.00 20.04 -0.90
CA ASP A 106 13.38 20.41 -1.19
C ASP A 106 13.43 21.78 -1.91
N PRO A 107 13.75 22.89 -1.21
CA PRO A 107 13.79 24.21 -1.82
C PRO A 107 14.94 24.40 -2.82
N ASN A 108 15.80 23.39 -3.02
CA ASN A 108 16.94 23.41 -3.95
C ASN A 108 16.84 22.38 -5.09
N GLY A 109 15.66 21.81 -5.36
CA GLY A 109 15.42 20.99 -6.56
C GLY A 109 15.70 21.71 -7.86
#